data_AF-A0AA38MBE5-F1
#
_entry.id   AF-A0AA38MBE5-F1
#
_cell.length_a   1.000
_cell.length_b   1.000
_cell.length_c   1.000
_cell.angle_alpha   90.00
_cell.angle_beta   90.00
_cell.angle_gamma   90.00
#
_symmetry.space_group_name_H-M   'P 1'
#
loop_
_entity.id
_entity.type
_entity.pdbx_description
1 polymer ?
#
loop_
_entity_poly.entity_id
_entity_poly.type
_entity_poly.pdbx_seq_one_letter_code
_entity_poly.pdbx_strand_id
1 'polypeptide(L)'
;MKVSNSLNVLNRNVSCGIKFDAKEEREDKSSLTTDVFVDVVHRWFQLISSRSTILALSKFNMAVYRETIEFLQEFIKLFLNLKVAPDKSGKAVWRPIQTGVL
;
A
#
# COMPACT_ATOMS: atom_id res chain seq x y z
N MET A 1 1.84 -20.16 -8.05
CA MET A 1 2.37 -18.84 -7.62
C MET A 1 2.32 -18.77 -6.10
N LYS A 2 3.39 -18.30 -5.43
CA LYS A 2 3.45 -18.23 -3.96
C LYS A 2 3.25 -16.79 -3.48
N VAL A 3 2.11 -16.52 -2.86
CA VAL A 3 1.78 -15.20 -2.27
C VAL A 3 2.80 -14.79 -1.21
N SER A 4 3.36 -15.76 -0.48
CA SER A 4 4.41 -15.54 0.51
C SER A 4 5.62 -14.76 -0.04
N ASN A 5 5.99 -14.98 -1.30
CA ASN A 5 7.11 -14.27 -1.90
C ASN A 5 6.80 -12.77 -2.06
N SER A 6 5.57 -12.43 -2.45
CA SER A 6 5.13 -11.04 -2.53
C SER A 6 5.08 -10.38 -1.15
N LEU A 7 4.67 -11.11 -0.11
CA LEU A 7 4.66 -10.59 1.26
C LEU A 7 6.06 -10.36 1.84
N ASN A 8 7.07 -11.12 1.39
CA ASN A 8 8.46 -10.87 1.76
C ASN A 8 9.03 -9.59 1.14
N VAL A 9 8.42 -9.08 0.07
CA VAL A 9 8.77 -7.79 -0.55
C VAL A 9 7.90 -6.66 0.01
N LEU A 10 6.59 -6.89 0.08
CA LEU A 10 5.59 -5.91 0.52
C LEU A 10 5.36 -6.00 2.03
N ASN A 11 6.41 -5.70 2.79
CA ASN A 11 6.33 -5.62 4.25
C ASN A 11 7.00 -4.38 4.83
N ARG A 12 6.64 -4.12 6.09
CA ARG A 12 7.11 -2.97 6.85
C ARG A 12 8.64 -2.92 7.01
N ASN A 13 9.30 -4.07 7.18
CA ASN A 13 10.76 -4.10 7.34
C ASN A 13 11.47 -3.65 6.06
N VAL A 14 10.97 -4.07 4.89
CA VAL A 14 11.48 -3.62 3.58
C VAL A 14 11.26 -2.12 3.40
N SER A 15 10.06 -1.60 3.71
CA SER A 15 9.82 -0.15 3.68
C SER A 15 10.79 0.62 4.59
N CYS A 16 10.98 0.17 5.82
CA CYS A 16 11.94 0.78 6.75
C CYS A 16 13.38 0.76 6.23
N GLY A 17 13.81 -0.34 5.59
CA GLY A 17 15.13 -0.44 4.96
C GLY A 17 15.30 0.56 3.83
N ILE A 18 14.35 0.60 2.88
CA ILE A 18 14.37 1.56 1.76
C ILE A 18 14.41 3.00 2.29
N LYS A 19 13.61 3.31 3.31
CA LYS A 19 13.57 4.63 3.94
C LYS A 19 14.90 5.02 4.59
N PHE A 20 15.56 4.05 5.24
CA PHE A 20 16.85 4.26 5.87
C PHE A 20 17.91 4.58 4.81
N ASP A 21 18.04 3.71 3.81
CA ASP A 21 19.02 3.86 2.73
C ASP A 21 18.79 5.16 1.94
N ALA A 22 17.53 5.46 1.59
CA ALA A 22 17.18 6.67 0.84
C ALA A 22 17.53 7.97 1.59
N LYS A 23 17.51 7.95 2.93
CA LYS A 23 17.90 9.09 3.76
C LYS A 23 19.41 9.25 3.86
N GLU A 24 20.16 8.15 3.89
CA GLU A 24 21.63 8.20 3.85
C GLU A 24 22.15 8.67 2.48
N GLU A 25 21.45 8.33 1.39
CA GLU A 25 21.83 8.65 0.01
C GLU A 25 21.28 9.99 -0.53
N ARG A 26 21.22 11.04 0.29
CA ARG A 26 20.77 12.40 -0.10
C ARG A 26 19.30 12.51 -0.53
N GLU A 27 18.40 11.81 0.15
CA GLU A 27 16.96 11.90 -0.07
C GLU A 27 16.54 11.53 -1.51
N ASP A 28 16.93 10.34 -1.97
CA ASP A 28 16.41 9.82 -3.24
C ASP A 28 14.88 9.73 -3.18
N LYS A 29 14.22 10.65 -3.89
CA LYS A 29 12.77 10.81 -3.89
C LYS A 29 12.07 9.57 -4.44
N SER A 30 12.72 8.84 -5.35
CA SER A 30 12.15 7.63 -5.94
C SER A 30 12.08 6.52 -4.91
N SER A 31 13.14 6.32 -4.15
CA SER A 31 13.19 5.36 -3.05
C SER A 31 12.25 5.74 -1.92
N LEU A 32 12.17 7.01 -1.53
CA LEU A 32 11.18 7.48 -0.54
C LEU A 32 9.74 7.24 -1.01
N THR A 33 9.43 7.52 -2.28
CA THR A 33 8.10 7.22 -2.82
C THR A 33 7.81 5.71 -2.80
N THR A 34 8.82 4.90 -3.07
CA THR A 34 8.73 3.43 -3.00
C THR A 34 8.51 2.95 -1.57
N ASP A 35 9.19 3.56 -0.58
CA ASP A 35 9.00 3.24 0.84
C ASP A 35 7.53 3.41 1.26
N VAL A 36 6.91 4.52 0.83
CA VAL A 36 5.54 4.87 1.18
C VAL A 36 4.59 3.89 0.53
N PHE A 37 4.82 3.58 -0.75
CA PHE A 37 3.99 2.62 -1.47
C PHE A 37 4.03 1.24 -0.82
N VAL A 38 5.22 0.74 -0.46
CA VAL A 38 5.38 -0.56 0.21
C VAL A 38 4.66 -0.58 1.56
N ASP A 39 4.81 0.47 2.38
CA ASP A 39 4.16 0.55 3.70
C ASP A 39 2.64 0.61 3.59
N VAL A 40 2.12 1.44 2.67
CA VAL A 40 0.69 1.60 2.43
C VAL A 40 0.06 0.29 1.94
N VAL A 41 0.69 -0.40 0.99
CA VAL A 41 0.19 -1.70 0.51
C VAL A 41 0.27 -2.77 1.60
N HIS A 42 1.33 -2.78 2.41
CA HIS A 42 1.44 -3.70 3.53
C HIS A 42 0.31 -3.50 4.55
N ARG A 43 0.06 -2.25 4.96
CA ARG A 43 -1.02 -1.90 5.89
C ARG A 43 -2.39 -2.28 5.34
N TRP A 44 -2.66 -2.00 4.07
CA TRP A 44 -3.91 -2.42 3.42
C TRP A 44 -4.06 -3.94 3.44
N PHE A 45 -3.02 -4.69 3.07
CA PHE A 45 -3.06 -6.14 3.07
C PHE A 45 -3.32 -6.71 4.46
N GLN A 46 -2.68 -6.16 5.51
CA GLN A 46 -2.94 -6.56 6.90
C GLN A 46 -4.41 -6.37 7.29
N LEU A 47 -5.03 -5.27 6.87
CA LEU A 47 -6.44 -4.99 7.16
C LEU A 47 -7.37 -5.96 6.45
N ILE A 48 -7.21 -6.16 5.13
CA ILE A 48 -8.12 -7.03 4.35
C ILE A 48 -7.93 -8.53 4.65
N SER A 49 -6.75 -8.92 5.15
CA SER A 49 -6.45 -10.31 5.52
C SER A 49 -6.68 -10.59 7.01
N SER A 50 -6.95 -9.56 7.82
CA SER A 50 -7.12 -9.70 9.26
C SER A 50 -8.33 -10.58 9.59
N ARG A 51 -8.10 -11.60 10.39
CA ARG A 51 -9.14 -12.41 11.04
C ARG A 51 -9.42 -11.97 12.48
N SER A 52 -8.68 -10.99 12.98
CA SER A 52 -8.84 -10.46 14.34
C SER A 52 -9.86 -9.34 14.34
N THR A 53 -10.88 -9.46 15.19
CA THR A 53 -11.88 -8.42 15.45
C THR A 53 -11.28 -7.17 16.10
N ILE A 54 -10.03 -7.20 16.56
CA ILE A 54 -9.37 -6.00 17.13
C ILE A 54 -8.82 -5.11 16.00
N LEU A 55 -8.37 -5.71 14.90
CA LEU A 55 -7.79 -5.00 13.75
C LEU A 55 -8.82 -4.74 12.63
N ALA A 56 -9.81 -5.62 12.51
CA ALA A 56 -10.77 -5.63 11.41
C ALA A 56 -12.00 -4.76 11.73
N LEU A 57 -11.99 -3.50 11.29
CA LEU A 57 -13.15 -2.58 11.22
C LEU A 57 -14.15 -2.66 12.39
N SER A 58 -13.64 -2.93 13.58
CA SER A 58 -14.47 -3.19 14.75
C SER A 58 -14.86 -1.90 15.41
N LYS A 59 -16.13 -1.82 15.78
CA LYS A 59 -16.68 -0.67 16.52
C LYS A 59 -16.34 -0.71 18.00
N PHE A 60 -15.62 -1.73 18.48
CA PHE A 60 -15.14 -1.81 19.86
C PHE A 60 -14.22 -0.63 20.20
N ASN A 61 -13.40 -0.20 19.25
CA ASN A 61 -12.61 1.02 19.36
C ASN A 61 -12.93 1.95 18.18
N MET A 62 -13.82 2.91 18.42
CA MET A 62 -14.26 3.85 17.39
C MET A 62 -13.14 4.75 16.85
N ALA A 63 -12.07 5.00 17.61
CA ALA A 63 -10.93 5.77 17.11
C ALA A 63 -10.16 4.98 16.05
N VAL A 64 -9.81 3.72 16.36
CA VAL A 64 -9.15 2.80 15.41
C VAL A 64 -10.03 2.53 14.19
N TYR A 65 -11.35 2.38 14.39
CA TYR A 65 -12.31 2.26 13.29
C TYR A 65 -12.22 3.45 12.32
N ARG A 66 -12.30 4.68 12.84
CA ARG A 66 -12.24 5.90 12.01
C ARG A 66 -10.92 6.02 11.28
N GLU A 67 -9.80 5.83 11.98
CA GLU A 67 -8.47 5.85 11.37
C GLU A 67 -8.34 4.80 10.25
N THR A 68 -8.91 3.62 10.45
CA THR A 68 -8.91 2.55 9.45
C THR A 68 -9.75 2.93 8.22
N ILE A 69 -10.93 3.51 8.43
CA ILE A 69 -11.78 3.98 7.33
C ILE A 69 -11.09 5.11 6.55
N GLU A 70 -10.51 6.09 7.25
CA GLU A 70 -9.74 7.18 6.63
C GLU A 70 -8.57 6.63 5.80
N PHE A 71 -7.80 5.70 6.36
CA PHE A 71 -6.74 5.02 5.63
C PHE A 71 -7.24 4.31 4.36
N LEU A 72 -8.35 3.57 4.44
CA LEU A 72 -8.91 2.86 3.28
C LEU A 72 -9.41 3.83 2.19
N GLN A 73 -9.96 4.98 2.60
CA GLN A 73 -10.35 6.04 1.65
C GLN A 73 -9.12 6.64 0.93
N GLU A 74 -8.03 6.87 1.65
CA GLU A 74 -6.77 7.31 1.05
C GLU A 74 -6.16 6.24 0.13
N PHE A 75 -6.25 4.96 0.50
CA PHE A 75 -5.82 3.85 -0.35
C PHE A 75 -6.59 3.79 -1.67
N ILE A 76 -7.92 3.96 -1.61
CA ILE A 76 -8.78 4.07 -2.80
C ILE A 76 -8.34 5.25 -3.68
N LYS A 77 -8.13 6.43 -3.10
CA LYS A 77 -7.64 7.62 -3.83
C LYS A 77 -6.28 7.36 -4.48
N LEU A 78 -5.37 6.65 -3.81
CA LEU A 78 -4.08 6.28 -4.37
C LEU A 78 -4.26 5.41 -5.62
N PHE A 79 -5.07 4.36 -5.56
CA PHE A 79 -5.28 3.44 -6.69
C PHE A 79 -6.08 4.05 -7.85
N LEU A 80 -6.96 5.01 -7.57
CA LEU A 80 -7.64 5.83 -8.60
C LEU A 80 -6.66 6.67 -9.41
N ASN A 81 -5.62 7.21 -8.75
CA ASN A 81 -4.64 8.10 -9.37
C ASN A 81 -3.38 7.38 -9.85
N LEU A 82 -3.17 6.13 -9.44
CA LEU A 82 -2.01 5.33 -9.81
C LEU A 82 -2.01 5.06 -11.33
N LYS A 83 -0.90 5.40 -11.99
CA LYS A 83 -0.68 5.07 -13.39
C LYS A 83 0.15 3.80 -13.48
N VAL A 84 -0.50 2.68 -13.78
CA VAL A 84 0.19 1.41 -13.99
C VAL A 84 0.64 1.33 -15.44
N ALA A 85 1.93 1.11 -15.66
CA ALA A 85 2.66 0.88 -16.92
C ALA A 85 1.90 1.25 -18.22
N PRO A 86 2.40 2.22 -19.01
CA PRO A 86 1.71 2.66 -20.21
C PRO A 86 1.52 1.52 -21.21
N ASP A 87 0.50 1.63 -22.07
CA ASP A 87 0.41 0.75 -23.23
C ASP A 87 1.56 0.99 -24.22
N LYS A 88 1.59 0.21 -25.30
CA LYS A 88 2.57 0.35 -26.38
C LYS A 88 2.58 1.76 -27.00
N SER A 89 1.56 2.58 -26.75
CA SER A 89 1.39 3.94 -27.26
C SER A 89 1.76 5.00 -26.22
N GLY A 90 2.27 4.62 -25.04
CA GLY A 90 2.68 5.56 -23.99
C GLY A 90 1.51 6.09 -23.14
N LYS A 91 0.29 5.62 -23.33
CA LYS A 91 -0.89 6.10 -22.59
C LYS A 91 -1.07 5.31 -21.31
N ALA A 92 -1.46 6.00 -20.23
CA ALA A 92 -1.86 5.34 -19.00
C ALA A 92 -3.10 4.47 -19.26
N VAL A 93 -3.06 3.22 -18.82
CA VAL A 93 -4.16 2.27 -19.02
C VAL A 93 -4.66 1.78 -17.66
N TRP A 94 -5.97 1.80 -17.50
CA TRP A 94 -6.63 1.22 -16.34
C TRP A 94 -6.44 -0.29 -16.32
N ARG A 95 -5.92 -0.83 -15.21
CA ARG A 95 -5.64 -2.26 -15.05
C ARG A 95 -6.67 -2.93 -14.14
N PRO A 96 -6.98 -4.22 -14.34
CA PRO A 96 -7.95 -4.95 -13.51
C PRO A 96 -7.66 -4.89 -12.00
N ILE A 97 -6.38 -4.83 -11.61
CA ILE A 97 -5.99 -4.68 -10.20
C ILE A 97 -6.54 -3.40 -9.57
N GLN A 98 -6.66 -2.32 -10.35
CA GLN A 98 -7.22 -1.05 -9.86
C GLN A 98 -8.71 -1.19 -9.62
N THR A 99 -9.46 -1.83 -10.53
CA THR A 99 -10.87 -2.18 -10.30
C THR A 99 -11.04 -3.10 -9.09
N GLY A 100 -10.15 -4.07 -8.89
CA GLY A 100 -10.25 -5.01 -7.77
C GLY A 100 -10.00 -4.38 -6.39
N VAL A 101 -9.38 -3.20 -6.34
CA VAL A 101 -9.18 -2.44 -5.11
C VAL A 101 -10.36 -1.52 -4.79
N LEU A 102 -11.09 -1.05 -5.81
CA LEU A 102 -12.27 -0.18 -5.67
C LEU A 102 -13.54 -0.97 -5.34
#